data_AF-A0A9Q0MQY9-F1
#
_entry.id   AF-A0A9Q0MQY9-F1
#
_cell.length_a   1.000
_cell.length_b   1.000
_cell.length_c   1.000
_cell.angle_alpha   90.00
_cell.angle_beta   90.00
_cell.angle_gamma   90.00
#
_symmetry.space_group_name_H-M   'P 1'
#
loop_
_entity.id
_entity.type
_entity.pdbx_description
1 polymer ?
#
loop_
_entity_poly.entity_id
_entity_poly.type
_entity_poly.pdbx_seq_one_letter_code
_entity_poly.pdbx_strand_id
1 'polypeptide(L)'
;MPDSSDCDTEDTSTSTTQGSSSDDSDYDFAKLASKMPMRGKVTERDPNFEKKNKCKCDESCSSRTCSCYKYGSGCNSNCSCVGPCGNMFQHLDYFFGDGEKCNANPCFAKWLIENGNSETALKSVNREDLRKRILECDSYEDLLEDKDFKKWKKEGKNIPLDQELAHSQKLFRMILSDELDSQLFYSFCQGDVFNIDNGWHCVTCQSCQEWREWHCGYCDKCAYGTTCERCGGRSEVSSFFS
;
A
#
# COMPACT_ATOMS: atom_id res chain seq x y z
N MET A 1 -34.58 3.86 -46.74
CA MET A 1 -34.03 3.73 -48.11
C MET A 1 -33.41 5.06 -48.47
N PRO A 2 -32.14 5.14 -48.88
CA PRO A 2 -31.22 4.11 -49.39
C PRO A 2 -30.22 3.67 -48.29
N ASP A 3 -29.20 2.85 -48.50
CA ASP A 3 -28.87 1.69 -49.35
C ASP A 3 -27.36 1.50 -49.13
N SER A 4 -26.90 0.24 -49.14
CA SER A 4 -25.51 -0.18 -49.35
C SER A 4 -24.56 0.00 -48.14
N SER A 5 -23.70 -0.95 -47.78
CA SER A 5 -23.08 -2.00 -48.59
C SER A 5 -22.41 -3.04 -47.69
N ASP A 6 -22.71 -4.30 -47.98
CA ASP A 6 -22.00 -5.50 -47.54
C ASP A 6 -20.56 -5.55 -48.07
N CYS A 7 -19.68 -6.20 -47.31
CA CYS A 7 -18.46 -6.79 -47.85
C CYS A 7 -18.23 -8.16 -47.21
N ASP A 8 -18.77 -9.18 -47.88
CA ASP A 8 -18.29 -10.56 -47.82
C ASP A 8 -16.95 -10.66 -48.55
N THR A 9 -16.01 -11.44 -48.00
CA THR A 9 -15.23 -12.38 -48.83
C THR A 9 -14.74 -13.56 -47.98
N GLU A 10 -15.34 -14.71 -48.28
CA GLU A 10 -14.82 -16.09 -48.26
C GLU A 10 -13.36 -16.18 -48.77
N ASP A 11 -12.54 -17.23 -48.64
CA ASP A 11 -12.62 -18.59 -48.10
C ASP A 11 -11.19 -19.18 -48.17
N THR A 12 -11.05 -20.43 -47.70
CA THR A 12 -10.19 -21.50 -48.29
C THR A 12 -8.99 -21.97 -47.46
N SER A 13 -9.24 -23.06 -46.72
CA SER A 13 -8.53 -24.37 -46.75
C SER A 13 -7.03 -24.43 -46.40
N THR A 14 -6.46 -25.44 -45.72
CA THR A 14 -6.76 -26.88 -45.66
C THR A 14 -5.84 -27.55 -44.62
N SER A 15 -6.16 -28.80 -44.29
CA SER A 15 -5.26 -29.91 -43.94
C SER A 15 -4.96 -30.21 -42.45
N THR A 16 -5.77 -31.15 -41.96
CA THR A 16 -5.45 -32.35 -41.17
C THR A 16 -3.95 -32.70 -41.02
N THR A 17 -3.50 -32.89 -39.79
CA THR A 17 -2.56 -33.97 -39.45
C THR A 17 -2.83 -34.45 -38.02
N GLN A 18 -3.39 -35.66 -37.91
CA GLN A 18 -3.38 -36.44 -36.68
C GLN A 18 -1.95 -36.96 -36.47
N GLY A 19 -1.38 -36.67 -35.30
CA GLY A 19 -0.08 -37.19 -34.87
C GLY A 19 -0.14 -37.49 -33.38
N SER A 20 -0.60 -38.69 -33.05
CA SER A 20 -0.47 -39.32 -31.74
C SER A 20 0.95 -39.86 -31.57
N SER A 21 1.71 -39.32 -30.63
CA SER A 21 2.89 -39.98 -30.06
C SER A 21 3.00 -39.63 -28.58
N SER A 22 2.60 -40.60 -27.77
CA SER A 22 2.91 -40.73 -26.36
C SER A 22 4.40 -41.01 -26.20
N ASP A 23 5.17 -40.02 -25.76
CA ASP A 23 6.51 -40.22 -25.22
C ASP A 23 6.53 -39.73 -23.77
N ASP A 24 6.33 -40.70 -22.88
CA ASP A 24 6.60 -40.61 -21.45
C ASP A 24 8.09 -40.32 -21.25
N SER A 25 8.42 -39.07 -20.97
CA SER A 25 9.64 -38.76 -20.23
C SER A 25 9.24 -38.18 -18.89
N ASP A 26 9.26 -39.07 -17.90
CA ASP A 26 9.25 -38.78 -16.47
C ASP A 26 10.42 -37.84 -16.13
N TYR A 27 10.26 -36.56 -16.44
CA TYR A 27 11.07 -35.50 -15.88
C TYR A 27 10.62 -35.35 -14.43
N ASP A 28 11.35 -36.06 -13.56
CA ASP A 28 11.23 -36.08 -12.10
C ASP A 28 11.46 -34.67 -11.52
N PHE A 29 10.46 -33.79 -11.68
CA PHE A 29 10.43 -32.42 -11.17
C PHE A 29 10.61 -32.38 -9.63
N ALA A 30 10.28 -33.48 -8.96
CA ALA A 30 10.46 -33.66 -7.51
C ALA A 30 11.94 -33.76 -7.10
N LYS A 31 12.83 -34.23 -7.98
CA LYS A 31 14.28 -34.32 -7.72
C LYS A 31 15.06 -33.01 -7.88
N LEU A 32 14.51 -32.04 -8.63
CA LEU A 32 15.11 -30.69 -8.75
C LEU A 32 14.68 -29.77 -7.60
N ALA A 33 13.45 -29.92 -7.10
CA ALA A 33 12.94 -29.13 -5.97
C ALA A 33 13.64 -29.44 -4.63
N SER A 34 14.22 -30.64 -4.48
CA SER A 34 14.85 -31.10 -3.23
C SER A 34 16.30 -30.64 -3.02
N LYS A 35 16.87 -29.87 -3.96
CA LYS A 35 18.25 -29.32 -3.87
C LYS A 35 18.34 -27.81 -3.69
N MET A 36 17.22 -27.09 -3.67
CA MET A 36 17.27 -25.64 -3.43
C MET A 36 17.33 -25.39 -1.91
N PRO A 37 18.38 -24.74 -1.38
CA PRO A 37 18.44 -24.41 0.03
C PRO A 37 17.27 -23.46 0.36
N MET A 38 16.30 -23.94 1.14
CA MET A 38 15.24 -23.14 1.78
C MET A 38 15.88 -22.17 2.79
N ARG A 39 16.50 -21.10 2.30
CA ARG A 39 17.13 -20.02 3.10
C ARG A 39 16.77 -18.62 2.57
N GLY A 40 15.55 -18.45 2.09
CA GLY A 40 14.99 -17.11 1.84
C GLY A 40 14.15 -16.69 3.04
N LYS A 41 14.43 -15.52 3.63
CA LYS A 41 13.51 -14.90 4.59
C LYS A 41 12.20 -14.60 3.86
N VAL A 42 11.11 -15.19 4.33
CA VAL A 42 9.77 -14.78 3.95
C VAL A 42 9.59 -13.34 4.43
N THR A 43 9.04 -12.46 3.61
CA THR A 43 8.61 -11.14 4.06
C THR A 43 7.12 -11.04 3.84
N GLU A 44 6.35 -11.38 4.86
CA GLU A 44 4.92 -11.10 4.88
C GLU A 44 4.63 -9.60 4.69
N ARG A 45 3.35 -9.29 4.41
CA ARG A 45 2.65 -8.01 4.66
C ARG A 45 3.31 -7.33 5.86
N ASP A 46 4.24 -6.41 5.62
CA ASP A 46 5.37 -6.09 6.51
C ASP A 46 4.99 -6.06 8.01
N PRO A 47 5.08 -7.20 8.76
CA PRO A 47 4.50 -7.31 10.11
C PRO A 47 5.32 -6.52 11.15
N ASN A 48 6.36 -5.83 10.68
CA ASN A 48 7.36 -5.17 11.46
C ASN A 48 7.37 -3.66 11.18
N PHE A 49 6.23 -3.07 10.86
CA PHE A 49 6.11 -1.60 10.90
C PHE A 49 6.62 -1.06 12.26
N GLU A 50 6.26 -1.72 13.36
CA GLU A 50 6.75 -1.40 14.70
C GLU A 50 8.28 -1.51 14.88
N LYS A 51 8.96 -2.40 14.14
CA LYS A 51 10.43 -2.58 14.26
C LYS A 51 11.24 -1.64 13.35
N LYS A 52 10.61 -0.73 12.61
CA LYS A 52 11.28 0.03 11.53
C LYS A 52 11.34 1.55 11.72
N ASN A 53 10.96 2.03 12.91
CA ASN A 53 11.06 3.45 13.31
C ASN A 53 12.44 3.85 13.86
N LYS A 54 13.51 3.21 13.39
CA LYS A 54 14.90 3.52 13.75
C LYS A 54 15.76 3.51 12.49
N CYS A 55 16.60 4.52 12.32
CA CYS A 55 17.58 4.58 11.24
C CYS A 55 18.99 4.86 11.79
N LYS A 56 20.00 4.59 10.98
CA LYS A 56 21.42 4.89 11.23
C LYS A 56 22.05 5.55 9.99
N CYS A 57 21.33 6.48 9.39
CA CYS A 57 21.77 7.13 8.17
C CYS A 57 22.95 8.06 8.46
N ASP A 58 24.00 7.98 7.64
CA ASP A 58 25.15 8.88 7.73
C ASP A 58 24.91 10.20 6.95
N GLU A 59 23.87 10.24 6.12
CA GLU A 59 23.42 11.39 5.34
C GLU A 59 22.05 11.90 5.83
N SER A 60 21.59 13.01 5.25
CA SER A 60 20.25 13.54 5.52
C SER A 60 19.18 12.49 5.20
N CYS A 61 18.32 12.18 6.16
CA CYS A 61 17.22 11.20 6.08
C CYS A 61 16.08 11.58 5.10
N SER A 62 16.41 12.09 3.92
CA SER A 62 15.50 12.69 2.93
C SER A 62 15.17 11.76 1.76
N SER A 63 15.56 10.48 1.81
CA SER A 63 15.29 9.52 0.75
C SER A 63 14.90 8.15 1.31
N ARG A 64 14.43 7.27 0.42
CA ARG A 64 13.99 5.91 0.75
C ARG A 64 15.12 4.98 1.23
N THR A 65 16.38 5.44 1.24
CA THR A 65 17.48 4.73 1.91
C THR A 65 17.33 4.79 3.43
N CYS A 66 16.70 5.84 3.96
CA CYS A 66 16.31 5.92 5.36
C CYS A 66 15.07 5.06 5.61
N SER A 67 15.14 4.15 6.59
CA SER A 67 14.00 3.32 6.97
C SER A 67 12.81 4.16 7.42
N CYS A 68 13.01 5.15 8.31
CA CYS A 68 11.91 6.01 8.77
C CYS A 68 11.21 6.68 7.58
N TYR A 69 11.98 7.28 6.67
CA TYR A 69 11.45 7.90 5.47
C TYR A 69 10.72 6.91 4.56
N LYS A 70 11.29 5.74 4.30
CA LYS A 70 10.70 4.68 3.48
C LYS A 70 9.31 4.28 4.00
N TYR A 71 9.14 4.23 5.32
CA TYR A 71 7.93 3.79 6.01
C TYR A 71 6.99 4.95 6.43
N GLY A 72 7.24 6.18 5.98
CA GLY A 72 6.35 7.30 6.31
C GLY A 72 6.41 7.73 7.77
N SER A 73 7.48 7.38 8.50
CA SER A 73 7.67 7.76 9.90
C SER A 73 8.74 8.83 10.05
N GLY A 74 8.51 9.75 11.00
CA GLY A 74 9.51 10.72 11.41
C GLY A 74 10.68 10.05 12.14
N CYS A 75 11.90 10.55 11.94
CA CYS A 75 13.02 10.15 12.80
C CYS A 75 12.73 10.63 14.24
N ASN A 76 13.03 9.79 15.22
CA ASN A 76 12.79 10.07 16.63
C ASN A 76 14.05 9.79 17.47
N SER A 77 13.95 9.89 18.79
CA SER A 77 15.08 9.69 19.71
C SER A 77 15.70 8.28 19.66
N ASN A 78 15.03 7.30 19.03
CA ASN A 78 15.58 5.98 18.81
C ASN A 78 16.41 5.86 17.52
N CYS A 79 16.46 6.91 16.69
CA CYS A 79 17.32 6.97 15.52
C CYS A 79 18.75 7.39 15.93
N SER A 80 19.73 6.91 15.17
CA SER A 80 21.15 7.29 15.30
C SER A 80 21.67 7.88 14.00
N CYS A 81 20.82 8.57 13.24
CA CYS A 81 21.24 9.28 12.03
C CYS A 81 22.18 10.43 12.40
N VAL A 82 23.24 10.59 11.60
CA VAL A 82 24.26 11.62 11.78
C VAL A 82 23.94 12.82 10.87
N GLY A 83 24.11 14.04 11.39
CA GLY A 83 23.85 15.28 10.65
C GLY A 83 22.41 15.80 10.74
N PRO A 84 22.08 16.86 9.98
CA PRO A 84 20.72 17.43 9.98
C PRO A 84 19.72 16.44 9.37
N CYS A 85 18.70 16.08 10.15
CA CYS A 85 17.67 15.16 9.71
C CYS A 85 16.76 15.84 8.66
N GLY A 86 16.91 15.40 7.41
CA GLY A 86 16.08 15.84 6.28
C GLY A 86 14.78 15.05 6.11
N ASN A 87 14.34 14.30 7.12
CA ASN A 87 13.14 13.49 7.03
C ASN A 87 11.89 14.36 7.17
N MET A 88 11.18 14.61 6.06
CA MET A 88 9.95 15.41 6.06
C MET A 88 8.86 14.88 7.00
N PHE A 89 8.81 13.57 7.25
CA PHE A 89 7.79 12.95 8.12
C PHE A 89 7.96 13.28 9.60
N GLN A 90 9.06 13.94 10.00
CA GLN A 90 9.20 14.47 11.36
C GLN A 90 8.23 15.63 11.68
N HIS A 91 7.59 16.17 10.64
CA HIS A 91 6.66 17.30 10.67
C HIS A 91 5.20 16.88 10.38
N LEU A 92 4.87 15.59 10.56
CA LEU A 92 3.51 15.09 10.37
C LEU A 92 2.50 15.67 11.36
N ASP A 93 2.95 16.17 12.50
CA ASP A 93 2.16 16.92 13.49
C ASP A 93 1.50 18.17 12.88
N TYR A 94 2.15 18.87 11.96
CA TYR A 94 1.51 19.98 11.24
C TYR A 94 0.28 19.51 10.45
N PHE A 95 0.35 18.29 9.91
CA PHE A 95 -0.68 17.73 9.06
C PHE A 95 -1.80 17.07 9.87
N PHE A 96 -1.43 16.25 10.86
CA PHE A 96 -2.34 15.50 11.72
C PHE A 96 -2.82 16.27 12.96
N GLY A 97 -2.26 17.45 13.22
CA GLY A 97 -2.60 18.30 14.37
C GLY A 97 -1.94 17.84 15.67
N ASP A 98 -2.11 18.65 16.71
CA ASP A 98 -1.63 18.34 18.05
C ASP A 98 -2.31 17.05 18.55
N GLY A 99 -1.50 16.06 18.92
CA GLY A 99 -1.96 14.71 19.24
C GLY A 99 -0.80 13.75 19.47
N GLU A 100 -1.12 12.46 19.53
CA GLU A 100 -0.11 11.42 19.56
C GLU A 100 0.71 11.44 18.26
N LYS A 101 1.99 11.04 18.33
CA LYS A 101 2.85 11.03 17.15
C LYS A 101 2.41 9.90 16.21
N CYS A 102 1.64 10.25 15.19
CA CYS A 102 1.22 9.32 14.15
C CYS A 102 2.29 9.20 13.05
N ASN A 103 2.39 8.02 12.45
CA ASN A 103 3.11 7.83 11.19
C ASN A 103 2.12 7.94 10.02
N ALA A 104 2.59 8.32 8.84
CA ALA A 104 1.79 8.23 7.63
C ALA A 104 1.66 6.77 7.22
N ASN A 105 0.45 6.32 6.83
CA ASN A 105 0.33 5.00 6.22
C ASN A 105 1.14 4.96 4.92
N PRO A 106 1.56 3.77 4.45
CA PRO A 106 2.51 3.72 3.35
C PRO A 106 1.99 4.29 2.01
N CYS A 107 0.67 4.25 1.79
CA CYS A 107 0.07 4.82 0.58
C CYS A 107 0.13 6.36 0.61
N PHE A 108 -0.26 6.96 1.74
CA PHE A 108 -0.16 8.40 1.95
C PHE A 108 1.29 8.88 1.95
N ALA A 109 2.20 8.13 2.58
CA ALA A 109 3.63 8.44 2.56
C ALA A 109 4.18 8.49 1.14
N LYS A 110 3.84 7.51 0.28
CA LYS A 110 4.21 7.54 -1.14
C LYS A 110 3.64 8.77 -1.85
N TRP A 111 2.35 9.05 -1.66
CA TRP A 111 1.70 10.20 -2.28
C TRP A 111 2.37 11.52 -1.89
N LEU A 112 2.73 11.70 -0.61
CA LEU A 112 3.46 12.87 -0.14
C LEU A 112 4.81 13.01 -0.84
N ILE A 113 5.58 11.92 -0.95
CA ILE A 113 6.89 11.93 -1.62
C ILE A 113 6.76 12.36 -3.09
N GLU A 114 5.74 11.87 -3.79
CA GLU A 114 5.45 12.21 -5.20
C GLU A 114 4.95 13.65 -5.39
N ASN A 115 4.28 14.21 -4.38
CA ASN A 115 3.72 15.57 -4.40
C ASN A 115 4.64 16.62 -3.73
N GLY A 116 5.82 16.20 -3.28
CA GLY A 116 6.90 17.06 -2.84
C GLY A 116 7.63 16.52 -1.61
N ASN A 117 8.96 16.44 -1.72
CA ASN A 117 9.83 15.88 -0.69
C ASN A 117 10.37 16.95 0.27
N SER A 118 9.49 17.76 0.89
CA SER A 118 9.93 18.78 1.84
C SER A 118 8.87 19.10 2.89
N GLU A 119 9.30 19.71 3.99
CA GLU A 119 8.38 20.30 4.98
C GLU A 119 7.42 21.32 4.33
N THR A 120 7.91 22.10 3.38
CA THR A 120 7.07 23.04 2.61
C THR A 120 5.98 22.31 1.83
N ALA A 121 6.29 21.14 1.25
CA ALA A 121 5.32 20.35 0.52
C ALA A 121 4.18 19.87 1.41
N LEU A 122 4.49 19.39 2.63
CA LEU A 122 3.50 19.05 3.66
C LEU A 122 2.60 20.25 4.01
N LYS A 123 3.19 21.44 4.15
CA LYS A 123 2.44 22.68 4.45
C LYS A 123 1.61 23.18 3.26
N SER A 124 2.00 22.85 2.03
CA SER A 124 1.30 23.26 0.81
C SER A 124 0.18 22.30 0.39
N VAL A 125 0.01 21.15 1.04
CA VAL A 125 -1.09 20.23 0.73
C VAL A 125 -2.42 20.97 0.92
N ASN A 126 -3.23 21.02 -0.14
CA ASN A 126 -4.60 21.52 -0.05
C ASN A 126 -5.47 20.51 0.72
N ARG A 127 -5.68 20.80 2.00
CA ARG A 127 -6.44 19.93 2.92
C ARG A 127 -7.90 19.85 2.56
N GLU A 128 -8.49 20.90 2.01
CA GLU A 128 -9.91 20.88 1.64
C GLU A 128 -10.14 19.97 0.43
N ASP A 129 -9.29 20.07 -0.59
CA ASP A 129 -9.35 19.17 -1.74
C ASP A 129 -9.14 17.71 -1.32
N LEU A 130 -8.20 17.45 -0.42
CA LEU A 130 -7.96 16.11 0.09
C LEU A 130 -9.13 15.58 0.91
N ARG A 131 -9.69 16.41 1.80
CA ARG A 131 -10.89 16.07 2.57
C ARG A 131 -12.05 15.72 1.63
N LYS A 132 -12.29 16.56 0.63
CA LYS A 132 -13.32 16.32 -0.39
C LYS A 132 -13.09 14.98 -1.09
N ARG A 133 -11.86 14.70 -1.52
CA ARG A 133 -11.48 13.45 -2.18
C ARG A 133 -11.76 12.20 -1.33
N ILE A 134 -11.57 12.29 -0.01
CA ILE A 134 -11.86 11.20 0.93
C ILE A 134 -13.37 11.04 1.15
N LEU A 135 -14.11 12.15 1.25
CA LEU A 135 -15.55 12.11 1.55
C LEU A 135 -16.42 11.82 0.33
N GLU A 136 -15.89 11.98 -0.88
CA GLU A 136 -16.57 11.71 -2.15
C GLU A 136 -16.08 10.41 -2.81
N CYS A 137 -15.43 9.51 -2.07
CA CYS A 137 -15.00 8.23 -2.61
C CYS A 137 -16.17 7.25 -2.75
N ASP A 138 -16.03 6.25 -3.63
CA ASP A 138 -17.11 5.31 -3.94
C ASP A 138 -17.46 4.43 -2.72
N SER A 139 -16.46 4.05 -1.93
CA SER A 139 -16.64 3.25 -0.71
C SER A 139 -16.95 4.09 0.53
N TYR A 140 -17.55 5.27 0.37
CA TYR A 140 -17.93 6.15 1.49
C TYR A 140 -18.92 5.48 2.47
N GLU A 141 -19.78 4.59 1.99
CA GLU A 141 -20.71 3.86 2.85
C GLU A 141 -19.99 2.93 3.84
N ASP A 142 -18.85 2.35 3.45
CA ASP A 142 -18.02 1.52 4.36
C ASP A 142 -17.43 2.38 5.50
N LEU A 143 -17.00 3.61 5.20
CA LEU A 143 -16.62 4.58 6.23
C LEU A 143 -17.79 4.86 7.18
N LEU A 144 -19.02 4.92 6.67
CA LEU A 144 -20.19 5.15 7.48
C LEU A 144 -20.55 3.96 8.37
N GLU A 145 -19.94 2.79 8.22
CA GLU A 145 -20.11 1.67 9.14
C GLU A 145 -19.13 1.74 10.33
N ASP A 146 -17.96 2.36 10.14
CA ASP A 146 -16.94 2.53 11.16
C ASP A 146 -17.41 3.41 12.33
N LYS A 147 -17.12 2.94 13.55
CA LYS A 147 -17.64 3.57 14.78
C LYS A 147 -17.00 4.94 15.02
N ASP A 148 -15.71 5.06 14.76
CA ASP A 148 -14.98 6.31 14.99
C ASP A 148 -15.33 7.32 13.91
N PHE A 149 -15.55 6.89 12.67
CA PHE A 149 -16.02 7.75 11.59
C PHE A 149 -17.45 8.24 11.83
N LYS A 150 -18.37 7.38 12.29
CA LYS A 150 -19.72 7.80 12.73
C LYS A 150 -19.64 8.88 13.81
N LYS A 151 -18.78 8.67 14.82
CA LYS A 151 -18.58 9.61 15.91
C LYS A 151 -18.04 10.94 15.40
N TRP A 152 -16.97 10.90 14.60
CA TRP A 152 -16.39 12.07 13.95
C TRP A 152 -17.45 12.83 13.13
N LYS A 153 -18.19 12.16 12.23
CA LYS A 153 -19.24 12.78 11.41
C LYS A 153 -20.34 13.43 12.25
N LYS A 154 -20.70 12.85 13.41
CA LYS A 154 -21.67 13.44 14.34
C LYS A 154 -21.12 14.69 15.03
N GLU A 155 -19.87 14.66 15.48
CA GLU A 155 -19.18 15.83 16.06
C GLU A 155 -19.10 16.98 15.05
N GLY A 156 -18.94 16.67 13.76
CA GLY A 156 -18.80 17.63 12.66
C GLY A 156 -20.02 18.50 12.35
N LYS A 157 -21.23 18.14 12.80
CA LYS A 157 -22.48 18.79 12.35
C LYS A 157 -22.62 20.26 12.76
N ASN A 158 -22.00 20.67 13.85
CA ASN A 158 -22.14 22.03 14.40
C ASN A 158 -20.79 22.55 14.93
N ILE A 159 -19.69 22.24 14.23
CA ILE A 159 -18.38 22.69 14.70
C ILE A 159 -18.21 24.18 14.43
N PRO A 160 -17.68 24.94 15.41
CA PRO A 160 -17.22 26.30 15.17
C PRO A 160 -16.14 26.37 14.09
N LEU A 161 -16.10 27.48 13.34
CA LEU A 161 -15.14 27.71 12.25
C LEU A 161 -13.68 27.57 12.70
N ASP A 162 -13.37 28.04 13.91
CA ASP A 162 -12.03 27.95 14.52
C ASP A 162 -11.63 26.51 14.91
N GLN A 163 -12.58 25.56 14.90
CA GLN A 163 -12.36 24.15 15.18
C GLN A 163 -12.37 23.26 13.93
N GLU A 164 -12.70 23.81 12.75
CA GLU A 164 -12.76 23.06 11.48
C GLU A 164 -11.45 22.38 11.12
N LEU A 165 -10.33 23.06 11.39
CA LEU A 165 -9.01 22.51 11.13
C LEU A 165 -8.76 21.28 12.00
N ALA A 166 -8.92 21.40 13.32
CA ALA A 166 -8.72 20.30 14.25
C ALA A 166 -9.67 19.12 13.96
N HIS A 167 -10.90 19.41 13.53
CA HIS A 167 -11.86 18.39 13.13
C HIS A 167 -11.42 17.66 11.86
N SER A 168 -10.92 18.36 10.84
CA SER A 168 -10.40 17.75 9.61
C SER A 168 -9.13 16.94 9.87
N GLN A 169 -8.28 17.41 10.77
CA GLN A 169 -7.08 16.68 11.20
C GLN A 169 -7.40 15.34 11.88
N LYS A 170 -8.52 15.25 12.63
CA LYS A 170 -9.02 13.96 13.14
C LYS A 170 -9.34 12.98 12.01
N LEU A 171 -10.03 13.41 10.95
CA LEU A 171 -10.32 12.57 9.78
C LEU A 171 -9.01 12.05 9.15
N PHE A 172 -8.04 12.94 8.94
CA PHE A 172 -6.77 12.56 8.35
C PHE A 172 -6.00 11.56 9.20
N ARG A 173 -5.99 11.70 10.52
CA ARG A 173 -5.40 10.69 11.40
C ARG A 173 -6.06 9.33 11.21
N MET A 174 -7.38 9.28 11.21
CA MET A 174 -8.11 8.02 11.10
C MET A 174 -7.84 7.28 9.79
N ILE A 175 -7.66 7.99 8.67
CA ILE A 175 -7.66 7.36 7.33
C ILE A 175 -6.31 7.44 6.58
N LEU A 176 -5.42 8.35 6.99
CA LEU A 176 -4.12 8.57 6.35
C LEU A 176 -2.92 8.22 7.25
N SER A 177 -3.15 8.01 8.54
CA SER A 177 -2.11 7.54 9.45
C SER A 177 -2.04 6.01 9.49
N ASP A 178 -0.96 5.50 10.04
CA ASP A 178 -0.76 4.07 10.32
C ASP A 178 -1.19 3.69 11.77
N GLU A 179 -2.10 4.45 12.37
CA GLU A 179 -2.62 4.13 13.71
C GLU A 179 -3.43 2.83 13.69
N LEU A 180 -3.05 1.91 14.58
CA LEU A 180 -3.55 0.52 14.64
C LEU A 180 -5.04 0.38 14.95
N ASP A 181 -5.68 1.46 15.41
CA ASP A 181 -7.07 1.41 15.87
C ASP A 181 -8.09 1.54 14.72
N SER A 182 -7.69 2.09 13.57
CA SER A 182 -8.55 2.08 12.38
C SER A 182 -8.16 0.94 11.44
N GLN A 183 -9.13 0.10 11.11
CA GLN A 183 -8.96 -0.90 10.05
C GLN A 183 -9.09 -0.28 8.65
N LEU A 184 -9.44 1.01 8.54
CA LEU A 184 -9.67 1.67 7.27
C LEU A 184 -8.49 2.58 6.92
N PHE A 185 -8.14 2.63 5.64
CA PHE A 185 -7.17 3.59 5.12
C PHE A 185 -7.57 4.07 3.73
N TYR A 186 -7.15 5.29 3.36
CA TYR A 186 -7.39 5.83 2.02
C TYR A 186 -6.23 5.45 1.11
N SER A 187 -6.55 4.76 0.02
CA SER A 187 -5.61 4.34 -1.01
C SER A 187 -5.53 5.39 -2.11
N PHE A 188 -4.43 6.14 -2.16
CA PHE A 188 -4.15 7.06 -3.28
C PHE A 188 -3.93 6.34 -4.61
N CYS A 189 -3.55 5.06 -4.59
CA CYS A 189 -3.40 4.26 -5.81
C CYS A 189 -4.74 3.99 -6.49
N GLN A 190 -5.81 3.81 -5.70
CA GLN A 190 -7.14 3.47 -6.21
C GLN A 190 -8.12 4.66 -6.12
N GLY A 191 -7.78 5.68 -5.34
CA GLY A 191 -8.67 6.82 -5.10
C GLY A 191 -9.83 6.50 -4.16
N ASP A 192 -9.70 5.47 -3.32
CA ASP A 192 -10.82 4.98 -2.50
C ASP A 192 -10.36 4.50 -1.11
N VAL A 193 -11.32 4.28 -0.21
CA VAL A 193 -11.11 3.74 1.14
C VAL A 193 -11.09 2.22 1.11
N PHE A 194 -10.16 1.63 1.84
CA PHE A 194 -10.01 0.18 1.96
C PHE A 194 -9.96 -0.22 3.42
N ASN A 195 -10.52 -1.39 3.72
CA ASN A 195 -10.17 -2.12 4.91
C ASN A 195 -8.79 -2.78 4.73
N ILE A 196 -7.95 -2.77 5.76
CA ILE A 196 -6.64 -3.43 5.82
C ILE A 196 -6.73 -4.94 5.55
N ASP A 197 -7.90 -5.54 5.78
CA ASP A 197 -8.19 -6.93 5.47
C ASP A 197 -8.49 -7.15 3.98
N ASN A 198 -8.80 -6.11 3.22
CA ASN A 198 -9.11 -6.17 1.78
C ASN A 198 -7.95 -5.73 0.90
N GLY A 199 -7.02 -4.94 1.43
CA GLY A 199 -5.84 -4.49 0.69
C GLY A 199 -4.78 -3.87 1.60
N TRP A 200 -3.59 -3.67 1.04
CA TRP A 200 -2.47 -3.06 1.74
C TRP A 200 -1.54 -2.37 0.74
N HIS A 201 -0.71 -1.44 1.20
CA HIS A 201 0.29 -0.81 0.34
C HIS A 201 1.65 -1.45 0.55
N CYS A 202 2.21 -2.05 -0.50
CA CYS A 202 3.54 -2.62 -0.44
C CYS A 202 4.59 -1.53 -0.46
N VAL A 203 5.24 -1.28 0.69
CA VAL A 203 6.26 -0.24 0.83
C VAL A 203 7.46 -0.48 -0.09
N THR A 204 7.80 -1.73 -0.38
CA THR A 204 8.92 -2.05 -1.26
C THR A 204 8.57 -1.86 -2.73
N CYS A 205 7.43 -2.40 -3.19
CA CYS A 205 6.99 -2.28 -4.58
C CYS A 205 6.30 -0.94 -4.91
N GLN A 206 5.92 -0.16 -3.90
CA GLN A 206 5.26 1.14 -4.02
C GLN A 206 3.90 1.08 -4.73
N SER A 207 3.14 0.02 -4.49
CA SER A 207 1.82 -0.20 -5.09
C SER A 207 0.86 -0.73 -4.03
N CYS A 208 -0.42 -0.36 -4.15
CA CYS A 208 -1.48 -1.03 -3.41
C CYS A 208 -1.70 -2.43 -3.97
N GLN A 209 -1.90 -3.36 -3.07
CA GLN A 209 -2.00 -4.80 -3.30
C GLN A 209 -3.30 -5.27 -2.68
N GLU A 210 -3.88 -6.33 -3.24
CA GLU A 210 -5.05 -6.96 -2.63
C GLU A 210 -4.64 -7.83 -1.43
N TRP A 211 -5.62 -8.25 -0.64
CA TRP A 211 -5.38 -9.01 0.58
C TRP A 211 -4.73 -10.37 0.39
N ARG A 212 -4.84 -10.99 -0.81
CA ARG A 212 -4.18 -12.27 -1.13
C ARG A 212 -2.76 -12.11 -1.64
N GLU A 213 -2.33 -10.88 -1.87
CA GLU A 213 -0.97 -10.59 -2.32
C GLU A 213 -0.03 -10.38 -1.13
N TRP A 214 1.23 -10.76 -1.30
CA TRP A 214 2.30 -10.62 -0.31
C TRP A 214 3.63 -10.33 -1.02
N HIS A 215 4.58 -9.69 -0.34
CA HIS A 215 5.87 -9.34 -0.95
C HIS A 215 6.91 -10.47 -0.81
N CYS A 216 7.27 -11.13 -1.90
CA CYS A 216 8.35 -12.10 -1.86
C CYS A 216 9.71 -11.40 -1.73
N GLY A 217 10.29 -11.40 -0.53
CA GLY A 217 11.57 -10.73 -0.24
C GLY A 217 12.78 -11.33 -0.95
N TYR A 218 12.68 -12.57 -1.45
CA TYR A 218 13.72 -13.15 -2.31
C TYR A 218 13.65 -12.63 -3.75
N CYS A 219 12.43 -12.54 -4.29
CA CYS A 219 12.21 -12.07 -5.66
C CYS A 219 12.12 -10.55 -5.75
N ASP A 220 12.04 -9.85 -4.61
CA ASP A 220 11.78 -8.43 -4.48
C ASP A 220 10.53 -7.97 -5.26
N LYS A 221 9.49 -8.81 -5.24
CA LYS A 221 8.25 -8.61 -5.98
C LYS A 221 7.06 -9.13 -5.19
N CYS A 222 5.92 -8.46 -5.32
CA CYS A 222 4.67 -9.01 -4.83
C CYS A 222 4.27 -10.27 -5.61
N ALA A 223 3.65 -11.20 -4.90
CA ALA A 223 3.16 -12.47 -5.40
C ALA A 223 1.73 -12.68 -4.90
N TYR A 224 0.94 -13.40 -5.69
CA TYR A 224 -0.44 -13.75 -5.38
C TYR A 224 -0.52 -15.12 -4.67
N GLY A 225 -1.46 -15.28 -3.73
CA GLY A 225 -1.74 -16.56 -3.09
C GLY A 225 -0.68 -16.97 -2.07
N THR A 226 -0.43 -18.28 -1.93
CA THR A 226 0.45 -18.80 -0.87
C THR A 226 1.88 -19.12 -1.30
N THR A 227 2.17 -19.14 -2.60
CA THR A 227 3.48 -19.54 -3.14
C THR A 227 3.94 -18.58 -4.24
N CYS A 228 5.20 -18.14 -4.18
CA CYS A 228 5.82 -17.32 -5.19
C CYS A 228 6.19 -18.19 -6.40
N GLU A 229 5.59 -17.90 -7.56
CA GLU A 229 5.77 -18.67 -8.81
C GLU A 229 7.24 -18.76 -9.26
N ARG A 230 8.06 -17.76 -8.91
CA ARG A 230 9.45 -17.69 -9.37
C ARG A 230 10.44 -18.46 -8.51
N CYS A 231 10.25 -18.51 -7.19
CA CYS A 231 11.23 -19.09 -6.27
C CYS A 231 10.67 -20.19 -5.36
N GLY A 232 9.36 -20.47 -5.42
CA GLY A 232 8.69 -21.43 -4.54
C GLY A 232 8.59 -21.00 -3.08
N GLY A 233 8.97 -19.75 -2.76
CA GLY A 233 8.83 -19.19 -1.41
C GLY A 233 7.36 -19.11 -1.01
N ARG A 234 7.03 -19.30 0.26
CA ARG A 234 5.63 -19.33 0.74
C ARG A 234 5.32 -18.14 1.63
N SER A 235 4.06 -17.73 1.65
CA SER A 235 3.56 -16.76 2.64
C SER A 235 3.24 -17.47 3.96
N GLU A 236 3.66 -16.89 5.09
CA GLU A 236 3.28 -17.42 6.41
C GLU A 236 1.80 -17.17 6.75
N VAL A 237 1.11 -16.32 5.98
CA VAL A 237 -0.32 -16.01 6.18
C VAL A 237 -1.22 -17.26 6.04
N SER A 238 -0.72 -18.34 5.44
CA SER A 238 -1.45 -19.62 5.33
C SER A 238 -1.85 -20.24 6.69
N SER A 239 -1.20 -19.88 7.80
CA SER A 239 -1.56 -20.40 9.13
C SER A 239 -2.73 -19.67 9.82
N PHE A 240 -3.20 -18.53 9.31
CA PHE A 240 -4.40 -17.85 9.83
C PHE A 240 -5.71 -18.42 9.26
N PHE A 241 -5.60 -19.29 8.25
CA PHE A 241 -6.74 -19.86 7.52
C PHE A 241 -6.91 -21.37 7.75
N SER A 242 -6.29 -21.93 8.80
CA SER A 242 -6.40 -23.35 9.18
C SER A 242 -7.22 -23.53 10.46
#